data_AF-A0A4Y2EH85-F1
#
_entry.id   AF-A0A4Y2EH85-F1
#
_cell.length_a   1.000
_cell.length_b   1.000
_cell.length_c   1.000
_cell.angle_alpha   90.00
_cell.angle_beta   90.00
_cell.angle_gamma   90.00
#
_symmetry.space_group_name_H-M   'P 1'
#
loop_
_entity.id
_entity.type
_entity.pdbx_description
1 polymer ?
#
loop_
_entity_poly.entity_id
_entity_poly.type
_entity_poly.pdbx_seq_one_letter_code
_entity_poly.pdbx_strand_id
1 'polypeptide(L)'
;MAFHRANKNRPREESSKVPVPVFREVFQIKKKHHRDPRFDDLSGSFNSEEFEENYSFIDDIKKREKEELEKELKNVGENEERRKQILYLLQRMKNQEKTKKLLEKQKAEREKEREEIMEAAKSGKKPYIPKKSEMKKKKLVESYQALKKSGKLEKYLEKKRKKQFSKDRKRFYK
;
A
#
# COMPACT_ATOMS: atom_id res chain seq x y z
N MET A 1 -26.01 18.58 65.63
CA MET A 1 -27.09 19.55 65.34
C MET A 1 -27.03 19.91 63.87
N ALA A 2 -28.14 19.82 63.14
CA ALA A 2 -28.20 20.22 61.73
C ALA A 2 -28.62 21.70 61.66
N PHE A 3 -27.82 22.54 61.00
CA PHE A 3 -28.11 23.96 60.81
C PHE A 3 -29.09 24.12 59.63
N HIS A 4 -30.23 24.76 59.91
CA HIS A 4 -31.32 24.99 58.96
C HIS A 4 -31.43 26.46 58.61
N ARG A 5 -31.86 26.77 57.37
CA ARG A 5 -32.12 28.14 56.95
C ARG A 5 -33.52 28.54 57.43
N ALA A 6 -33.64 29.71 58.06
CA ALA A 6 -34.93 30.28 58.44
C ALA A 6 -35.71 30.84 57.23
N ASN A 7 -35.02 31.28 56.16
CA ASN A 7 -35.65 31.81 54.94
C ASN A 7 -34.76 31.53 53.71
N LYS A 8 -35.36 31.47 52.51
CA LYS A 8 -34.69 31.18 51.23
C LYS A 8 -33.69 32.25 50.78
N ASN A 9 -33.79 33.47 51.30
CA ASN A 9 -32.93 34.60 50.92
C ASN A 9 -31.75 34.84 51.87
N ARG A 10 -31.57 34.03 52.92
CA ARG A 10 -30.40 34.13 53.83
C ARG A 10 -29.37 33.04 53.56
N PRO A 11 -28.06 33.29 53.65
CA PRO A 11 -27.05 32.23 53.53
C PRO A 11 -27.28 31.11 54.56
N ARG A 12 -26.93 29.88 54.18
CA ARG A 12 -26.97 28.73 55.10
C ARG A 12 -25.71 28.75 55.95
N GLU A 13 -25.88 28.61 57.25
CA GLU A 13 -24.76 28.31 58.13
C GLU A 13 -24.36 26.84 57.94
N GLU A 14 -23.09 26.62 57.64
CA GLU A 14 -22.48 25.30 57.57
C GLU A 14 -21.28 25.23 58.52
N SER A 15 -21.01 24.03 59.03
CA SER A 15 -19.88 23.82 59.94
C SER A 15 -18.56 23.91 59.17
N SER A 16 -17.61 24.67 59.70
CA SER A 16 -16.24 24.77 59.15
C SER A 16 -15.48 23.44 59.14
N LYS A 17 -16.00 22.41 59.83
CA LYS A 17 -15.45 21.05 59.83
C LYS A 17 -15.85 20.23 58.60
N VAL A 18 -16.78 20.71 57.78
CA VAL A 18 -17.19 20.02 56.55
C VAL A 18 -16.26 20.47 55.41
N PRO A 19 -15.43 19.58 54.84
CA PRO A 19 -14.56 19.94 53.72
C PRO A 19 -15.39 20.17 52.46
N VAL A 20 -15.04 21.19 51.68
CA VAL A 20 -15.66 21.45 50.38
C VAL A 20 -15.34 20.30 49.42
N PRO A 21 -16.31 19.75 48.67
CA PRO A 21 -16.03 18.68 47.72
C PRO A 21 -15.09 19.16 46.61
N VAL A 22 -14.04 18.38 46.37
CA VAL A 22 -12.99 18.71 45.37
C VAL A 22 -13.50 18.55 43.94
N PHE A 23 -14.44 17.63 43.71
CA PHE A 23 -14.99 17.37 42.39
C PHE A 23 -16.18 18.28 42.11
N ARG A 24 -16.01 19.19 41.14
CA ARG A 24 -17.09 19.93 40.50
C ARG A 24 -17.65 19.07 39.36
N GLU A 25 -18.96 18.90 39.26
CA GLU A 25 -19.59 18.34 38.04
C GLU A 25 -19.42 19.34 36.89
N VAL A 26 -18.34 19.20 36.14
CA VAL A 26 -18.13 19.95 34.91
C VAL A 26 -18.74 19.13 33.78
N PHE A 27 -19.88 19.58 33.25
CA PHE A 27 -20.49 18.96 32.06
C PHE A 27 -19.46 18.99 30.91
N GLN A 28 -19.16 17.83 30.33
CA GLN A 28 -18.19 17.75 29.24
C GLN A 28 -18.77 18.43 27.99
N ILE A 29 -18.24 19.61 27.64
CA ILE A 29 -18.58 20.30 26.39
C ILE A 29 -18.06 19.46 25.23
N LYS A 30 -18.90 19.18 24.21
CA LYS A 30 -18.46 18.50 22.99
C LYS A 30 -17.35 19.31 22.32
N LYS A 31 -16.14 18.76 22.30
CA LYS A 31 -14.99 19.39 21.63
C LYS A 31 -15.25 19.41 20.12
N LYS A 32 -15.12 20.58 19.49
CA LYS A 32 -15.14 20.69 18.03
C LYS A 32 -13.80 20.18 17.49
N HIS A 33 -13.83 19.08 16.76
CA HIS A 33 -12.66 18.56 16.06
C HIS A 33 -12.59 19.20 14.67
N HIS A 34 -11.44 19.78 14.32
CA HIS A 34 -11.17 20.19 12.95
C HIS A 34 -10.96 18.92 12.12
N ARG A 35 -11.79 18.75 11.08
CA ARG A 35 -11.70 17.62 10.15
C ARG A 35 -10.99 18.11 8.89
N ASP A 36 -9.91 17.44 8.52
CA ASP A 36 -9.30 17.60 7.21
C ASP A 36 -9.81 16.45 6.34
N PRO A 37 -10.62 16.71 5.29
CA PRO A 37 -11.20 15.65 4.47
C PRO A 37 -10.15 14.76 3.79
N ARG A 38 -8.89 15.19 3.69
CA ARG A 38 -7.79 14.36 3.17
C ARG A 38 -7.34 13.29 4.18
N PHE A 39 -7.58 13.52 5.46
CA PHE A 39 -7.11 12.68 6.57
C PHE A 39 -8.26 12.21 7.48
N ASP A 40 -9.50 12.53 7.14
CA ASP A 40 -10.69 12.13 7.90
C ASP A 40 -11.20 10.78 7.40
N ASP A 41 -11.28 9.80 8.30
CA ASP A 41 -11.71 8.42 7.99
C ASP A 41 -13.11 8.35 7.35
N LEU A 42 -13.94 9.38 7.58
CA LEU A 42 -15.29 9.48 7.02
C LEU A 42 -15.31 9.92 5.54
N SER A 43 -14.20 10.40 4.99
CA SER A 43 -14.13 10.95 3.62
C SER A 43 -13.95 9.88 2.53
N GLY A 44 -13.94 8.60 2.90
CA GLY A 44 -13.85 7.47 1.97
C GLY A 44 -12.49 6.77 1.98
N SER A 45 -12.38 5.70 1.19
CA SER A 45 -11.15 4.91 1.06
C SER A 45 -10.53 5.07 -0.32
N PHE A 46 -9.22 4.82 -0.40
CA PHE A 46 -8.50 4.92 -1.67
C PHE A 46 -8.94 3.83 -2.65
N ASN A 47 -9.54 4.25 -3.77
CA ASN A 47 -9.83 3.38 -4.90
C ASN A 47 -8.72 3.48 -5.96
N SER A 48 -7.98 2.38 -6.13
CA SER A 48 -6.85 2.31 -7.07
C SER A 48 -7.28 2.40 -8.53
N GLU A 49 -8.46 1.91 -8.89
CA GLU A 49 -8.95 1.90 -10.27
C GLU A 49 -9.34 3.31 -10.70
N GLU A 50 -10.19 3.97 -9.92
CA GLU A 50 -10.60 5.35 -10.15
C GLU A 50 -9.40 6.33 -10.12
N PHE A 51 -8.42 6.09 -9.25
CA PHE A 51 -7.18 6.88 -9.25
C PHE A 51 -6.37 6.68 -10.55
N GLU A 52 -6.22 5.44 -11.01
CA GLU A 52 -5.51 5.13 -12.26
C GLU A 52 -6.20 5.79 -13.47
N GLU A 53 -7.53 5.83 -13.49
CA GLU A 53 -8.33 6.48 -14.52
C GLU A 53 -8.24 8.02 -14.46
N ASN A 54 -8.58 8.61 -13.32
CA ASN A 54 -8.62 10.06 -13.12
C ASN A 54 -7.25 10.72 -13.29
N TYR A 55 -6.17 10.00 -12.94
CA TYR A 55 -4.79 10.50 -13.04
C TYR A 55 -3.97 9.82 -14.14
N SER A 56 -4.64 9.28 -15.16
CA SER A 56 -3.99 8.64 -16.32
C SER A 56 -2.97 9.56 -17.02
N PHE A 57 -3.23 10.87 -17.08
CA PHE A 57 -2.33 11.88 -17.67
C PHE A 57 -0.93 11.94 -17.02
N ILE A 58 -0.79 11.48 -15.76
CA ILE A 58 0.50 11.45 -15.06
C ILE A 58 1.48 10.52 -15.79
N ASP A 59 0.99 9.46 -16.44
CA ASP A 59 1.86 8.56 -17.20
C ASP A 59 2.53 9.27 -18.38
N ASP A 60 1.83 10.22 -19.03
CA ASP A 60 2.39 10.99 -20.14
C ASP A 60 3.37 12.06 -19.67
N ILE A 61 3.14 12.65 -18.48
CA ILE A 61 4.12 13.52 -17.83
C ILE A 61 5.40 12.71 -17.53
N LYS A 62 5.28 11.54 -16.90
CA LYS A 62 6.43 10.67 -16.57
C LYS A 62 7.22 10.24 -17.80
N LYS A 63 6.56 9.96 -18.93
CA LYS A 63 7.24 9.65 -20.20
C LYS A 63 8.09 10.83 -20.67
N ARG A 64 7.53 12.04 -20.66
CA ARG A 64 8.26 13.27 -21.03
C ARG A 64 9.45 13.53 -20.10
N GLU A 65 9.25 13.46 -18.78
CA GLU A 65 10.33 13.62 -17.80
C GLU A 65 11.45 12.60 -18.01
N LYS A 66 11.12 11.35 -18.36
CA LYS A 66 12.10 10.31 -18.65
C LYS A 66 12.91 10.63 -19.91
N GLU A 67 12.27 11.12 -20.96
CA GLU A 67 12.95 11.55 -22.18
C GLU A 67 13.87 12.75 -21.93
N GLU A 68 13.43 13.70 -21.10
CA GLU A 68 14.24 14.85 -20.67
C GLU A 68 15.47 14.39 -19.89
N LEU A 69 15.32 13.45 -18.94
CA LEU A 69 16.44 12.86 -18.22
C LEU A 69 17.41 12.10 -19.13
N GLU A 70 16.90 11.41 -20.16
CA GLU A 70 17.75 10.73 -21.14
C GLU A 70 18.50 11.72 -22.04
N LYS A 71 17.92 12.89 -22.35
CA LYS A 71 18.60 13.99 -23.04
C LYS A 71 19.64 14.65 -22.13
N GLU A 72 19.28 14.92 -20.88
CA GLU A 72 20.19 15.48 -19.88
C GLU A 72 21.40 14.58 -19.69
N LEU A 73 21.21 13.25 -19.59
CA LEU A 73 22.29 12.29 -19.46
C LEU A 73 23.31 12.35 -20.61
N LYS A 74 22.88 12.70 -21.83
CA LYS A 74 23.77 12.85 -23.00
C LYS A 74 24.57 14.16 -22.94
N ASN A 75 24.03 15.19 -22.30
CA ASN A 75 24.60 16.53 -22.23
C ASN A 75 25.38 16.79 -20.93
N VAL A 76 25.20 15.94 -19.91
CA VAL A 76 25.99 15.94 -18.68
C VAL A 76 27.41 15.55 -19.07
N GLY A 77 28.27 16.55 -19.25
CA GLY A 77 29.69 16.36 -19.56
C GLY A 77 30.44 15.64 -18.44
N GLU A 78 31.38 16.34 -17.79
CA GLU A 78 32.29 15.72 -16.82
C GLU A 78 31.73 15.61 -15.39
N ASN A 79 30.52 16.12 -15.13
CA ASN A 79 29.92 16.05 -13.80
C ASN A 79 29.42 14.62 -13.46
N GLU A 80 30.33 13.82 -12.91
CA GLU A 80 30.06 12.43 -12.55
C GLU A 80 28.96 12.25 -11.51
N GLU A 81 28.86 13.16 -10.54
CA GLU A 81 27.84 13.09 -9.50
C GLU A 81 26.44 13.25 -10.08
N ARG A 82 26.27 14.27 -10.93
CA ARG A 82 25.00 14.51 -11.63
C ARG A 82 24.66 13.32 -12.54
N ARG A 83 25.65 12.77 -13.25
CA ARG A 83 25.46 11.58 -14.10
C ARG A 83 24.96 10.38 -13.30
N LYS A 84 25.56 10.11 -12.13
CA LYS A 84 25.15 9.03 -11.22
C LYS A 84 23.71 9.22 -10.72
N GLN A 85 23.33 10.46 -10.36
CA GLN A 85 21.97 10.78 -9.92
C GLN A 85 20.94 10.50 -11.03
N ILE A 86 21.20 10.94 -12.26
CA ILE A 86 20.29 10.74 -13.40
C ILE A 86 20.15 9.25 -13.73
N LEU A 87 21.25 8.50 -13.75
CA LEU A 87 21.24 7.05 -13.98
C LEU A 87 20.40 6.32 -12.91
N TYR A 88 20.56 6.69 -11.64
CA TYR A 88 19.77 6.14 -10.54
C TYR A 88 18.28 6.44 -10.72
N LEU A 89 17.93 7.67 -11.07
CA LEU A 89 16.55 8.09 -11.27
C LEU A 89 15.91 7.35 -12.45
N LEU A 90 16.59 7.26 -13.59
CA LEU A 90 16.13 6.50 -14.75
C LEU A 90 15.95 5.02 -14.44
N GLN A 91 16.86 4.42 -13.66
CA GLN A 91 16.72 3.03 -13.22
C GLN A 91 15.49 2.86 -12.31
N ARG A 92 15.24 3.79 -11.39
CA ARG A 92 14.06 3.78 -10.53
C ARG A 92 12.77 3.86 -11.35
N MET A 93 12.68 4.78 -12.30
CA MET A 93 11.53 4.92 -13.20
C MET A 93 11.30 3.64 -14.03
N LYS A 94 12.35 3.08 -14.63
CA LYS A 94 12.28 1.82 -15.38
C LYS A 94 11.82 0.64 -14.51
N ASN A 95 12.20 0.61 -13.24
CA ASN A 95 11.74 -0.41 -12.30
C ASN A 95 10.26 -0.23 -11.95
N GLN A 96 9.82 1.01 -11.70
CA GLN A 96 8.41 1.33 -11.43
C GLN A 96 7.49 0.96 -12.60
N GLU A 97 7.90 1.28 -13.84
CA GLU A 97 7.16 0.88 -15.05
C GLU A 97 7.04 -0.65 -15.16
N LYS A 98 8.12 -1.38 -14.90
CA LYS A 98 8.11 -2.85 -14.92
C LYS A 98 7.17 -3.42 -13.85
N THR A 99 7.18 -2.84 -12.65
CA THR A 99 6.25 -3.28 -11.59
C THR A 99 4.80 -2.97 -11.94
N LYS A 100 4.51 -1.79 -12.51
CA LYS A 100 3.16 -1.42 -12.95
C LYS A 100 2.64 -2.40 -14.00
N LYS A 101 3.42 -2.65 -15.06
CA LYS A 101 3.08 -3.64 -16.11
C LYS A 101 2.88 -5.05 -15.57
N LEU A 102 3.65 -5.45 -14.56
CA LEU A 102 3.48 -6.76 -13.92
C LEU A 102 2.16 -6.83 -13.14
N LEU A 103 1.79 -5.77 -12.43
CA LEU A 103 0.53 -5.69 -11.70
C LEU A 103 -0.67 -5.68 -12.64
N GLU A 104 -0.62 -4.88 -13.71
CA GLU A 104 -1.66 -4.85 -14.76
C GLU A 104 -1.88 -6.23 -15.38
N LYS A 105 -0.81 -6.93 -15.75
CA LYS A 105 -0.92 -8.31 -16.26
C LYS A 105 -1.60 -9.25 -15.26
N GLN A 106 -1.22 -9.16 -13.99
CA GLN A 106 -1.85 -9.96 -12.94
C GLN A 106 -3.31 -9.57 -12.67
N LYS A 107 -3.68 -8.30 -12.81
CA LYS A 107 -5.08 -7.84 -12.71
C LYS A 107 -5.88 -8.45 -13.87
N ALA A 108 -5.41 -8.29 -15.10
CA ALA A 108 -6.05 -8.85 -16.30
C ALA A 108 -6.19 -10.39 -16.27
N GLU A 109 -5.17 -11.11 -15.78
CA GLU A 109 -5.26 -12.56 -15.58
C GLU A 109 -6.37 -12.93 -14.59
N ARG A 110 -6.51 -12.20 -13.48
CA ARG A 110 -7.57 -12.43 -12.49
C ARG A 110 -8.95 -12.09 -13.02
N GLU A 111 -9.06 -11.03 -13.82
CA GLU A 111 -10.32 -10.65 -14.46
C GLU A 111 -10.80 -11.74 -15.41
N LYS A 112 -9.92 -12.26 -16.27
CA LYS A 112 -10.23 -13.40 -17.14
C LYS A 112 -10.67 -14.63 -16.36
N GLU A 113 -9.96 -14.98 -15.28
CA GLU A 113 -10.36 -16.09 -14.41
C GLU A 113 -11.75 -15.87 -13.79
N ARG A 114 -12.07 -14.63 -13.39
CA ARG A 114 -13.40 -14.28 -12.87
C ARG A 114 -14.48 -14.38 -13.93
N GLU A 115 -14.19 -13.93 -15.15
CA GLU A 115 -15.11 -14.03 -16.29
C GLU A 115 -15.41 -15.49 -16.62
N GLU A 116 -14.39 -16.34 -16.74
CA GLU A 116 -14.54 -17.79 -16.99
C GLU A 116 -15.39 -18.47 -15.91
N ILE A 117 -15.16 -18.12 -14.64
CA ILE A 117 -15.96 -18.62 -13.51
C ILE A 117 -17.42 -18.17 -13.62
N MET A 118 -17.64 -16.90 -13.97
CA MET A 118 -18.97 -16.32 -14.12
C MET A 118 -19.73 -16.97 -15.28
N GLU A 119 -19.07 -17.23 -16.41
CA GLU A 119 -19.66 -17.91 -17.57
C GLU A 119 -20.01 -19.37 -17.27
N ALA A 120 -19.14 -20.09 -16.56
CA ALA A 120 -19.42 -21.45 -16.11
C ALA A 120 -20.69 -21.48 -15.21
N ALA A 121 -20.79 -20.53 -14.28
CA ALA A 121 -21.96 -20.40 -13.42
C ALA A 121 -23.24 -20.04 -14.21
N LYS A 122 -23.16 -19.09 -15.15
CA LYS A 122 -24.28 -18.69 -16.02
C LYS A 122 -24.79 -19.85 -16.89
N SER A 123 -23.89 -20.70 -17.38
CA SER A 123 -24.24 -21.90 -18.16
C SER A 123 -24.78 -23.06 -17.32
N GLY A 124 -24.94 -22.88 -16.00
CA GLY A 124 -25.43 -23.92 -15.08
C GLY A 124 -24.39 -24.99 -14.72
N LYS A 125 -23.14 -24.86 -15.20
CA LYS A 125 -22.04 -25.76 -14.82
C LYS A 125 -21.50 -25.33 -13.46
N LYS A 126 -20.96 -26.28 -12.69
CA LYS A 126 -20.28 -25.97 -11.43
C LYS A 126 -18.97 -25.22 -11.74
N PRO A 127 -18.80 -23.96 -11.29
CA PRO A 127 -17.59 -23.20 -11.56
C PRO A 127 -16.37 -23.85 -10.89
N TYR A 128 -15.27 -23.94 -11.63
CA TYR A 128 -14.00 -24.43 -11.11
C TYR A 128 -13.16 -23.28 -10.58
N ILE A 129 -12.92 -23.27 -9.26
CA ILE A 129 -12.07 -22.28 -8.60
C ILE A 129 -10.73 -22.93 -8.26
N PRO A 130 -9.63 -22.52 -8.91
CA PRO A 130 -8.33 -23.15 -8.69
C PRO A 130 -7.82 -22.89 -7.26
N LYS A 131 -7.19 -23.91 -6.67
CA LYS A 131 -6.58 -23.77 -5.35
C LYS A 131 -5.33 -22.88 -5.43
N LYS A 132 -4.98 -22.22 -4.32
CA LYS A 132 -3.75 -21.41 -4.21
C LYS A 132 -2.48 -22.18 -4.61
N SER A 133 -2.42 -23.48 -4.33
CA SER A 133 -1.31 -24.36 -4.70
C SER A 133 -1.21 -24.59 -6.21
N GLU A 134 -2.36 -24.79 -6.88
CA GLU A 134 -2.45 -24.98 -8.33
C GLU A 134 -2.05 -23.69 -9.06
N MET A 135 -2.53 -22.54 -8.58
CA MET A 135 -2.13 -21.23 -9.09
C MET A 135 -0.61 -20.99 -9.00
N LYS A 136 0.02 -21.39 -7.90
CA LYS A 136 1.48 -21.30 -7.75
C LYS A 136 2.20 -22.22 -8.75
N LYS A 137 1.69 -23.43 -9.00
CA LYS A 137 2.26 -24.35 -10.00
C LYS A 137 2.13 -23.80 -11.41
N LYS A 138 0.95 -23.26 -11.79
CA LYS A 138 0.73 -22.59 -13.08
C LYS A 138 1.74 -21.47 -13.32
N LYS A 139 1.85 -20.53 -12.37
CA LYS A 139 2.83 -19.43 -12.42
C LYS A 139 4.27 -19.92 -12.51
N LEU A 140 4.62 -21.01 -11.81
CA LEU A 140 5.95 -21.59 -11.88
C LEU A 140 6.25 -22.15 -13.28
N VAL A 141 5.31 -22.87 -13.88
CA VAL A 141 5.43 -23.42 -15.23
C VAL A 141 5.56 -22.29 -16.26
N GLU A 142 4.71 -21.27 -16.20
CA GLU A 142 4.79 -20.09 -17.07
C GLU A 142 6.14 -19.38 -16.94
N SER A 143 6.61 -19.15 -15.71
CA SER A 143 7.91 -18.51 -15.46
C SER A 143 9.07 -19.34 -16.02
N TYR A 144 8.99 -20.67 -15.93
CA TYR A 144 9.99 -21.58 -16.48
C TYR A 144 10.00 -21.52 -18.01
N GLN A 145 8.82 -21.56 -18.64
CA GLN A 145 8.69 -21.45 -20.09
C GLN A 145 9.20 -20.10 -20.60
N ALA A 146 8.86 -19.00 -19.93
CA ALA A 146 9.37 -17.67 -20.27
C ALA A 146 10.91 -17.60 -20.18
N LEU A 147 11.49 -18.17 -19.12
CA LEU A 147 12.94 -18.25 -18.96
C LEU A 147 13.59 -19.12 -20.04
N LYS A 148 12.99 -20.25 -20.39
CA LYS A 148 13.44 -21.15 -21.45
C LYS A 148 13.43 -20.44 -22.81
N LYS A 149 12.33 -19.76 -23.16
CA LYS A 149 12.21 -18.96 -24.39
C LYS A 149 13.23 -17.83 -24.46
N SER A 150 13.53 -17.19 -23.32
CA SER A 150 14.51 -16.11 -23.27
C SER A 150 15.98 -16.56 -23.28
N GLY A 151 16.27 -17.87 -23.22
CA GLY A 151 17.63 -18.42 -23.11
C GLY A 151 18.31 -18.19 -21.75
N LYS A 152 17.62 -17.62 -20.75
CA LYS A 152 18.20 -17.25 -19.44
C LYS A 152 18.01 -18.31 -18.36
N LEU A 153 17.48 -19.48 -18.74
CA LEU A 153 17.10 -20.53 -17.80
C LEU A 153 18.29 -21.08 -17.02
N GLU A 154 19.39 -21.43 -17.69
CA GLU A 154 20.59 -22.00 -17.05
C GLU A 154 21.19 -21.05 -16.03
N LYS A 155 21.42 -19.79 -16.43
CA LYS A 155 21.91 -18.72 -15.54
C LYS A 155 21.00 -18.51 -14.33
N TYR A 156 19.69 -18.64 -14.49
CA TYR A 156 18.75 -18.57 -13.38
C TYR A 156 18.90 -19.76 -12.42
N LEU A 157 19.02 -20.98 -12.96
CA LEU A 157 19.23 -22.19 -12.16
C LEU A 157 20.55 -22.15 -11.41
N GLU A 158 21.63 -21.69 -12.03
CA GLU A 158 22.92 -21.48 -11.36
C GLU A 158 22.81 -20.51 -10.18
N LYS A 159 22.18 -19.35 -10.39
CA LYS A 159 21.95 -18.38 -9.31
C LYS A 159 21.11 -18.97 -8.18
N LYS A 160 20.08 -19.76 -8.53
CA LYS A 160 19.21 -20.43 -7.55
C LYS A 160 19.98 -21.49 -6.75
N ARG A 161 20.82 -22.30 -7.40
CA ARG A 161 21.74 -23.27 -6.76
C ARG A 161 22.70 -22.57 -5.79
N LYS A 162 23.37 -21.50 -6.24
CA LYS A 162 24.29 -20.71 -5.40
C LYS A 162 23.59 -20.12 -4.16
N LYS A 163 22.37 -19.58 -4.33
CA LYS A 163 21.57 -19.04 -3.22
C LYS A 163 21.15 -20.12 -2.24
N GLN A 164 20.75 -21.29 -2.73
CA GLN A 164 20.39 -22.43 -1.89
C GLN A 164 21.59 -22.92 -1.07
N PHE A 165 22.73 -23.14 -1.73
CA PHE A 165 23.97 -23.54 -1.07
C PHE A 165 24.43 -22.55 0.01
N SER A 166 24.27 -21.23 -0.22
CA SER A 166 24.55 -20.22 0.81
C SER A 166 23.60 -20.32 2.01
N LYS A 167 22.31 -20.59 1.79
CA LYS A 167 21.34 -20.80 2.88
C LYS A 167 21.63 -22.07 3.67
N ASP A 168 21.94 -23.16 2.97
CA ASP A 168 22.25 -24.44 3.59
C ASP A 168 23.52 -24.32 4.45
N ARG A 169 24.59 -23.68 3.93
CA ARG A 169 25.77 -23.35 4.74
C ARG A 169 25.41 -22.57 6.00
N LYS A 170 24.62 -21.49 5.89
CA LYS A 170 24.16 -20.73 7.06
C LYS A 170 23.32 -21.53 8.05
N ARG A 171 22.63 -22.59 7.60
CA ARG A 171 21.84 -23.48 8.45
C ARG A 171 22.69 -24.54 9.14
N PHE A 172 23.73 -25.05 8.47
CA PHE A 172 24.62 -26.09 8.99
C PHE A 172 25.75 -25.56 9.87
N TYR A 173 26.22 -24.33 9.64
CA TYR A 173 27.25 -23.67 10.46
C TYR A 173 26.66 -22.78 11.56
N LYS A 174 25.42 -23.06 11.97
CA LYS A 174 24.71 -22.40 13.07
C LYS A 174 24.20 -23.47 14.01
#